data_AF-A0A2G6LZA1-F1
#
_entry.id   AF-A0A2G6LZA1-F1
#
_cell.length_a   1.000
_cell.length_b   1.000
_cell.length_c   1.000
_cell.angle_alpha   90.00
_cell.angle_beta   90.00
_cell.angle_gamma   90.00
#
_symmetry.space_group_name_H-M   'P 1'
#
loop_
_entity.id
_entity.type
_entity.pdbx_description
1 polymer ?
#
loop_
_entity_poly.entity_id
_entity_poly.type
_entity_poly.pdbx_seq_one_letter_code
_entity_poly.pdbx_strand_id
1 'polypeptide(L)'
;MRKIMLLLLILASAASARAIVQTLNAPDTNISGLAWGDGSLWAMDALTDMVFQLDPATGAVQNSFYFNHQVNVTPTGLAYSASLDMVYCGGWYNTNGYIYKYTSSGEYKGMVDMCGG
;
A
#
# COMPACT_ATOMS: atom_id res chain seq x y z
N MET A 1 -39.64 -25.41 -19.54
CA MET A 1 -38.24 -25.24 -20.00
C MET A 1 -37.88 -23.79 -20.31
N ARG A 2 -38.62 -23.05 -21.15
CA ARG A 2 -38.33 -21.62 -21.48
C ARG A 2 -38.36 -20.64 -20.28
N LYS A 3 -39.29 -20.82 -19.33
CA LYS A 3 -39.39 -19.97 -18.12
C LYS A 3 -38.23 -20.17 -17.13
N ILE A 4 -37.74 -21.40 -16.98
CA ILE A 4 -36.61 -21.75 -16.09
C ILE A 4 -35.31 -21.15 -16.64
N MET A 5 -35.13 -21.19 -17.96
CA MET A 5 -33.98 -20.60 -18.63
C MET A 5 -33.95 -19.07 -18.53
N LEU A 6 -35.10 -18.39 -18.63
CA LEU A 6 -35.19 -16.93 -18.41
C LEU A 6 -34.86 -16.52 -16.96
N LEU A 7 -35.29 -17.29 -15.95
CA LEU A 7 -34.95 -17.03 -14.55
C LEU A 7 -33.45 -17.19 -14.27
N LEU A 8 -32.80 -18.21 -14.86
CA LEU A 8 -31.36 -18.43 -14.75
C LEU A 8 -30.53 -17.33 -15.43
N LEU A 9 -31.00 -16.79 -16.56
CA LEU A 9 -30.37 -15.67 -17.25
C LEU A 9 -30.47 -14.35 -16.45
N ILE A 10 -31.57 -14.12 -15.75
CA ILE A 10 -31.75 -12.95 -14.88
C ILE A 10 -30.84 -13.04 -13.65
N LEU A 11 -30.73 -14.21 -13.01
CA LEU A 11 -29.79 -14.47 -11.92
C LEU A 11 -28.31 -14.35 -12.35
N ALA A 12 -27.97 -14.77 -13.58
CA ALA A 12 -26.61 -14.62 -14.13
C ALA A 12 -26.26 -13.17 -14.50
N SER A 13 -27.25 -12.33 -14.82
CA SER A 13 -27.06 -10.90 -15.13
C SER A 13 -26.92 -10.01 -13.90
N ALA A 14 -27.19 -10.53 -12.69
CA ALA A 14 -26.84 -9.88 -11.43
C ALA A 14 -25.37 -10.15 -11.06
N ALA A 15 -24.47 -10.07 -12.04
CA ALA A 15 -23.07 -9.83 -11.76
C ALA A 15 -23.00 -8.42 -11.17
N SER A 16 -23.10 -8.34 -9.84
CA SER A 16 -23.00 -7.09 -9.09
C SER A 16 -21.81 -6.34 -9.64
N ALA A 17 -22.06 -5.20 -10.30
CA ALA A 17 -21.00 -4.30 -10.68
C ALA A 17 -20.16 -4.07 -9.42
N ARG A 18 -18.84 -4.20 -9.55
CA ARG A 18 -17.88 -4.12 -8.44
C ARG A 18 -17.94 -2.69 -7.88
N ALA A 19 -18.86 -2.45 -6.96
CA ALA A 19 -19.07 -1.16 -6.33
C ALA A 19 -17.93 -0.91 -5.32
N ILE A 20 -17.64 0.36 -5.08
CA ILE A 20 -16.77 0.75 -3.97
C ILE A 20 -17.45 0.30 -2.68
N VAL A 21 -16.83 -0.66 -1.98
CA VAL A 21 -17.38 -1.19 -0.73
C VAL A 21 -17.03 -0.32 0.47
N GLN A 22 -15.94 0.43 0.37
CA GLN A 22 -15.45 1.31 1.43
C GLN A 22 -14.54 2.38 0.84
N THR A 23 -14.60 3.57 1.42
CA THR A 23 -13.65 4.67 1.17
C THR A 23 -13.09 5.08 2.52
N LEU A 24 -11.76 5.14 2.60
CA LEU A 24 -11.03 5.61 3.77
C LEU A 24 -10.40 6.95 3.43
N ASN A 25 -10.37 7.86 4.40
CA ASN A 25 -9.58 9.08 4.24
C ASN A 25 -8.11 8.69 4.16
N ALA A 26 -7.39 9.28 3.20
CA ALA A 26 -5.95 9.18 3.17
C ALA A 26 -5.39 9.76 4.49
N PRO A 27 -4.37 9.12 5.10
CA PRO A 27 -3.77 9.63 6.32
C PRO A 27 -3.00 10.94 6.11
N ASP A 28 -2.67 11.25 4.86
CA ASP A 28 -1.96 12.47 4.45
C ASP A 28 -2.28 12.81 2.98
N THR A 29 -1.58 13.80 2.41
CA THR A 29 -1.97 14.57 1.23
C THR A 29 -1.49 13.99 -0.11
N ASN A 30 -0.45 13.17 -0.13
CA ASN A 30 0.18 12.64 -1.34
C ASN A 30 0.63 11.17 -1.18
N ILE A 31 -0.34 10.30 -0.89
CA ILE A 31 -0.10 8.86 -0.76
C ILE A 31 0.34 8.27 -2.10
N SER A 32 1.61 7.85 -2.17
CA SER A 32 2.24 7.29 -3.37
C SER A 32 2.31 5.76 -3.36
N GLY A 33 2.33 5.16 -2.16
CA GLY A 33 2.52 3.72 -1.98
C GLY A 33 1.50 3.13 -1.02
N LEU A 34 1.01 1.92 -1.35
CA LEU A 34 0.12 1.14 -0.49
C LEU A 34 0.58 -0.32 -0.45
N ALA A 35 0.45 -0.96 0.72
CA ALA A 35 0.54 -2.41 0.82
C ALA A 35 -0.45 -2.97 1.84
N TRP A 36 -0.66 -4.27 1.76
CA TRP A 36 -1.41 -5.01 2.75
C TRP A 36 -0.47 -5.96 3.50
N GLY A 37 -0.64 -6.07 4.81
CA GLY A 37 0.20 -6.96 5.59
C GLY A 37 -0.14 -6.95 7.07
N ASP A 38 -0.06 -8.13 7.68
CA ASP A 38 -0.32 -8.34 9.12
C ASP A 38 -1.65 -7.71 9.60
N GLY A 39 -2.72 -7.96 8.83
CA GLY A 39 -4.05 -7.44 9.13
C GLY A 39 -4.21 -5.92 8.99
N SER A 40 -3.19 -5.22 8.46
CA SER A 40 -3.17 -3.76 8.36
C SER A 40 -3.05 -3.29 6.91
N LEU A 41 -3.60 -2.12 6.65
CA LEU A 41 -3.33 -1.36 5.43
C LEU A 41 -2.14 -0.43 5.70
N TRP A 42 -1.12 -0.48 4.86
CA TRP A 42 0.05 0.38 4.94
C TRP A 42 -0.01 1.45 3.86
N ALA A 43 0.40 2.67 4.19
CA ALA A 43 0.46 3.79 3.26
C ALA A 43 1.78 4.55 3.40
N MET A 44 2.28 5.09 2.29
CA MET A 44 3.45 5.96 2.27
C MET A 44 3.11 7.25 1.56
N ASP A 45 3.45 8.37 2.18
CA ASP A 45 3.29 9.71 1.62
C ASP A 45 4.60 10.22 1.01
N ALA A 46 4.51 10.76 -0.21
CA ALA A 46 5.68 11.25 -0.94
C ALA A 46 6.00 12.74 -0.71
N LEU A 47 5.15 13.47 0.01
CA LEU A 47 5.37 14.87 0.38
C LEU A 47 5.92 15.01 1.80
N THR A 48 5.41 14.22 2.74
CA THR A 48 5.82 14.27 4.16
C THR A 48 6.82 13.18 4.53
N ASP A 49 7.15 12.28 3.60
CA ASP A 49 8.00 11.10 3.81
C ASP A 49 7.56 10.26 5.01
N MET A 50 6.24 10.13 5.20
CA MET A 50 5.67 9.36 6.29
C MET A 50 5.18 8.01 5.80
N VAL A 51 5.44 6.96 6.59
CA VAL A 51 4.82 5.65 6.46
C VAL A 51 3.80 5.49 7.58
N PHE A 52 2.61 5.01 7.23
CA PHE A 52 1.48 4.82 8.13
C PHE A 52 1.03 3.36 8.10
N GLN A 53 0.74 2.82 9.29
CA GLN A 53 -0.03 1.60 9.48
C GLN A 53 -1.45 1.98 9.86
N LEU A 54 -2.42 1.53 9.09
CA LEU A 54 -3.82 1.89 9.22
C LEU A 54 -4.67 0.67 9.59
N ASP A 55 -5.63 0.91 10.47
CA ASP A 55 -6.78 0.03 10.64
C ASP A 55 -7.56 -0.02 9.32
N PRO A 56 -7.71 -1.19 8.68
CA PRO A 56 -8.36 -1.28 7.37
C PRO A 56 -9.88 -1.11 7.44
N ALA A 57 -10.50 -1.26 8.61
CA ALA A 57 -11.94 -1.09 8.81
C ALA A 57 -12.30 0.39 9.05
N THR A 58 -11.39 1.20 9.60
CA THR A 58 -11.70 2.59 9.98
C THR A 58 -10.82 3.64 9.31
N GLY A 59 -9.65 3.26 8.79
CA GLY A 59 -8.62 4.18 8.29
C GLY A 59 -7.84 4.89 9.40
N ALA A 60 -8.06 4.54 10.67
CA ALA A 60 -7.33 5.13 11.78
C ALA A 60 -5.85 4.74 11.74
N VAL A 61 -4.96 5.71 11.94
CA VAL A 61 -3.51 5.48 12.06
C VAL A 61 -3.23 4.76 13.39
N GLN A 62 -2.72 3.53 13.30
CA GLN A 62 -2.32 2.71 14.44
C GLN A 62 -0.84 2.92 14.80
N ASN A 63 -0.01 3.13 13.77
CA ASN A 63 1.40 3.46 13.91
C ASN A 63 1.85 4.35 12.74
N SER A 64 2.93 5.09 12.92
CA SER A 64 3.56 5.84 11.84
C SER A 64 5.02 6.09 12.12
N PHE A 65 5.84 6.13 11.07
CA PHE A 65 7.25 6.47 11.17
C PHE A 65 7.73 7.24 9.95
N TYR A 66 8.82 7.98 10.13
CA TYR A 66 9.45 8.71 9.04
C TYR A 66 10.24 7.75 8.14
N PHE A 67 10.05 7.87 6.84
CA PHE A 67 10.82 7.19 5.80
C PHE A 67 12.23 7.81 5.72
N ASN A 68 13.05 7.51 6.71
CA ASN A 68 14.40 8.07 6.80
C ASN A 68 15.31 7.45 5.73
N HIS A 69 15.65 8.23 4.72
CA HIS A 69 16.48 7.82 3.59
C HIS A 69 17.82 8.59 3.57
N GLN A 70 18.91 7.88 3.24
CA GLN A 70 20.26 8.48 3.24
C GLN A 70 20.53 9.42 2.06
N VAL A 71 19.76 9.27 0.98
CA VAL A 71 19.79 10.13 -0.22
C VAL A 71 18.41 10.74 -0.39
N ASN A 72 18.34 11.96 -0.91
CA ASN A 72 17.06 12.62 -1.16
C ASN A 72 16.33 11.91 -2.30
N VAL A 73 15.40 11.03 -1.97
CA VAL A 73 14.62 10.23 -2.93
C VAL A 73 13.19 10.71 -2.95
N THR A 74 12.54 10.56 -4.10
CA THR A 74 11.08 10.66 -4.17
C THR A 74 10.49 9.32 -3.77
N PRO A 75 9.64 9.25 -2.73
CA PRO A 75 8.95 8.02 -2.37
C PRO A 75 8.02 7.56 -3.50
N THR A 76 7.96 6.25 -3.72
CA THR A 76 7.16 5.64 -4.80
C THR A 76 6.21 4.60 -4.23
N GLY A 77 6.47 3.31 -4.47
CA GLY A 77 5.69 2.21 -3.97
C GLY A 77 6.13 1.76 -2.57
N LEU A 78 5.26 0.97 -1.94
CA LEU A 78 5.55 0.31 -0.66
C LEU A 78 5.09 -1.15 -0.75
N ALA A 79 5.81 -2.06 -0.09
CA ALA A 79 5.43 -3.47 0.04
C ALA A 79 5.64 -3.95 1.48
N TYR A 80 4.93 -4.99 1.89
CA TYR A 80 5.07 -5.57 3.23
C TYR A 80 5.33 -7.08 3.16
N SER A 81 6.19 -7.58 4.04
CA SER A 81 6.42 -9.02 4.23
C SER A 81 6.17 -9.41 5.67
N ALA A 82 5.08 -10.15 5.90
CA ALA A 82 4.71 -10.63 7.24
C ALA A 82 5.69 -11.67 7.79
N SER A 83 6.27 -12.51 6.93
CA SER A 83 7.24 -13.52 7.37
C SER A 83 8.57 -12.94 7.84
N LEU A 84 8.88 -11.70 7.42
CA LEU A 84 10.11 -11.00 7.77
C LEU A 84 9.87 -9.82 8.72
N ASP A 85 8.62 -9.50 9.01
CA ASP A 85 8.22 -8.26 9.71
C ASP A 85 8.87 -7.02 9.06
N MET A 86 8.80 -6.93 7.73
CA MET A 86 9.49 -5.89 6.96
C MET A 86 8.55 -5.07 6.09
N VAL A 87 8.70 -3.75 6.18
CA VAL A 87 8.18 -2.75 5.25
C VAL A 87 9.28 -2.38 4.26
N TYR A 88 8.99 -2.50 2.97
CA TYR A 88 9.88 -2.12 1.88
C TYR A 88 9.37 -0.83 1.25
N CYS A 89 10.15 0.24 1.34
CA CYS A 89 9.82 1.54 0.75
C CYS A 89 10.66 1.75 -0.51
N GLY A 90 10.00 2.02 -1.63
CA GLY A 90 10.66 2.38 -2.88
C GLY A 90 10.96 3.87 -2.92
N GLY A 91 12.18 4.22 -3.31
CA GLY A 91 12.60 5.60 -3.52
C GLY A 91 13.34 5.75 -4.85
N TRP A 92 13.14 6.87 -5.53
CA TRP A 92 13.84 7.17 -6.78
C TRP A 92 14.72 8.42 -6.63
N TYR A 93 15.95 8.36 -7.12
CA TYR A 93 16.82 9.53 -7.22
C TYR A 93 17.54 9.51 -8.58
N ASN A 94 17.31 10.55 -9.38
CA ASN A 94 17.77 10.64 -10.78
C ASN A 94 17.36 9.41 -11.60
N THR A 95 18.31 8.57 -12.02
CA THR A 95 18.10 7.35 -12.79
C THR A 95 18.09 6.09 -11.92
N ASN A 96 18.39 6.21 -10.63
CA ASN A 96 18.56 5.07 -9.75
C ASN A 96 17.32 4.84 -8.89
N GLY A 97 16.89 3.57 -8.85
CA GLY A 97 15.87 3.11 -7.93
C GLY A 97 16.52 2.57 -6.66
N TYR A 98 15.86 2.75 -5.53
CA TYR A 98 16.29 2.24 -4.24
C TYR A 98 15.13 1.53 -3.56
N ILE A 99 15.44 0.43 -2.88
CA ILE A 99 14.52 -0.18 -1.91
C ILE A 99 15.12 -0.06 -0.52
N TYR A 100 14.41 0.63 0.35
CA TYR A 100 14.73 0.75 1.76
C TYR A 100 13.91 -0.24 2.57
N LYS A 101 14.47 -0.73 3.66
CA LYS A 101 13.86 -1.77 4.49
C LYS A 101 13.71 -1.24 5.90
N TYR A 102 12.51 -1.38 6.45
CA TYR A 102 12.18 -1.04 7.82
C TYR A 102 11.46 -2.21 8.49
N THR A 103 11.51 -2.31 9.81
CA THR A 103 10.56 -3.14 10.55
C THR A 103 9.17 -2.53 10.53
N SER A 104 8.14 -3.28 10.91
CA SER A 104 6.79 -2.73 11.13
C SER A 104 6.78 -1.61 12.19
N SER A 105 7.72 -1.62 13.13
CA SER A 105 7.91 -0.55 14.13
C SER A 105 8.66 0.68 13.61
N GLY A 106 9.15 0.66 12.36
CA GLY A 106 9.86 1.79 11.75
C GLY A 106 11.37 1.80 11.96
N GLU A 107 11.97 0.71 12.44
CA GLU A 107 13.43 0.60 12.58
C GLU A 107 14.09 0.38 11.21
N TYR A 108 15.00 1.25 10.81
CA TYR A 108 15.73 1.12 9.55
C TYR A 108 16.68 -0.08 9.56
N LYS A 109 16.55 -0.95 8.55
CA LYS A 109 17.35 -2.19 8.39
C LYS A 109 18.32 -2.14 7.21
N GLY A 110 18.32 -1.07 6.43
CA GLY A 110 19.23 -0.88 5.30
C GLY A 110 18.51 -0.63 3.98
N MET A 111 19.29 -0.48 2.91
CA MET A 111 18.79 -0.26 1.56
C MET A 111 19.53 -1.12 0.53
N VAL A 112 18.90 -1.30 -0.62
CA VAL A 112 19.48 -1.93 -1.80
C VAL A 112 19.33 -0.96 -2.97
N ASP A 113 20.43 -0.71 -3.67
CA ASP A 113 20.43 -0.02 -4.96
C ASP A 113 19.85 -0.99 -6.00
N MET A 114 18.74 -0.59 -6.61
CA MET A 114 18.20 -1.25 -7.77
C MET A 114 18.85 -0.58 -8.96
N CYS A 115 19.94 -1.18 -9.46
CA CYS A 115 20.65 -0.72 -10.65
C CYS A 115 19.63 -0.27 -11.71
N GLY A 116 19.60 1.03 -12.02
CA GLY A 116 18.52 1.63 -12.80
C GLY A 116 18.97 2.09 -14.17
N GLY A 117 18.27 1.61 -15.22
CA GLY A 117 18.06 2.27 -16.51
C GLY A 117 19.22 2.33 -17.49
#